data_AF-A0A660RR10-F1
#
_entry.id   AF-A0A660RR10-F1
#
_cell.length_a   1.000
_cell.length_b   1.000
_cell.length_c   1.000
_cell.angle_alpha   90.00
_cell.angle_beta   90.00
_cell.angle_gamma   90.00
#
_symmetry.space_group_name_H-M   'P 1'
#
loop_
_entity.id
_entity.type
_entity.pdbx_description
1 polymer ?
#
loop_
_entity_poly.entity_id
_entity_poly.type
_entity_poly.pdbx_seq_one_letter_code
_entity_poly.pdbx_strand_id
1 'polypeptide(L)'
;MIINLFGLTDPGALKYFINSEIKDLELFLAKNPNHGGFTILLDELRNFTPLKKEDGYVVPVLISAVKTLRWKGVNFFFGEQNPSQIDLEMFGNISTFFIFRTPDIQDRRRVCSATGLGFGYERLEQIEKIGKLQRRQCVVWYPDLEDAVLIETPEIKVKDMAEKVREWSEPIIREFHERFTHREKPCISKEEPISNKVIFPRDKQEIYRKILEHTLKNPLAGITEVYNFIGRDCSKEVKELVERGWLDGPVPIPVKKGPPKKAYIPTKEGAQVFGLDWRRYSLRGKGKGMSKIYSYIIYKRIKQSEGIPKIEYTLSNGIIKKLVDVYDEKDRIAYEIQTSTAHLLENLEKDLACGAEWVVVVVPTKTQAKRVEKFLERKMNPDLMHAVSVSPISDFINGGLDV
;
A
#
# COMPACT_ATOMS: atom_id res chain seq x y z
N MET A 1 3.80 -18.99 22.64
CA MET A 1 3.55 -19.62 21.33
C MET A 1 4.74 -19.31 20.43
N ILE A 2 5.46 -20.32 19.94
CA ILE A 2 6.56 -20.15 18.99
C ILE A 2 6.00 -20.53 17.61
N ILE A 3 5.86 -19.55 16.71
CA ILE A 3 5.46 -19.81 15.33
C ILE A 3 6.75 -20.03 14.53
N ASN A 4 7.04 -21.28 14.18
CA ASN A 4 8.22 -21.61 13.40
C ASN A 4 7.93 -21.48 11.91
N LEU A 5 8.60 -20.51 11.27
CA LEU A 5 8.50 -20.25 9.83
C LEU A 5 9.62 -20.89 9.01
N PHE A 6 10.49 -21.70 9.64
CA PHE A 6 11.55 -22.41 8.93
C PHE A 6 10.98 -23.29 7.82
N GLY A 7 11.49 -23.10 6.60
CA GLY A 7 11.13 -23.89 5.41
C GLY A 7 10.06 -23.26 4.51
N LEU A 8 9.41 -22.18 4.95
CA LEU A 8 8.49 -21.41 4.09
C LEU A 8 9.31 -20.43 3.23
N THR A 9 9.73 -20.90 2.04
CA THR A 9 10.59 -20.13 1.13
C THR A 9 9.82 -19.31 0.10
N ASP A 10 8.52 -19.58 -0.09
CA ASP A 10 7.69 -18.81 -1.02
C ASP A 10 7.30 -17.45 -0.39
N PRO A 11 7.71 -16.31 -0.98
CA PRO A 11 7.42 -14.99 -0.43
C PRO A 11 5.92 -14.68 -0.36
N GLY A 12 5.11 -15.24 -1.27
CA GLY A 12 3.65 -15.09 -1.30
C GLY A 12 2.95 -15.81 -0.14
N ALA A 13 3.35 -17.04 0.12
CA ALA A 13 2.85 -17.86 1.22
C ALA A 13 3.29 -17.29 2.56
N LEU A 14 4.54 -16.82 2.69
CA LEU A 14 5.04 -16.15 3.89
C LEU A 14 4.23 -14.87 4.22
N LYS A 15 3.89 -14.08 3.18
CA LYS A 15 3.01 -12.89 3.28
C LYS A 15 1.61 -13.24 3.78
N TYR A 16 0.97 -14.21 3.15
CA TYR A 16 -0.39 -14.62 3.50
C TYR A 16 -0.43 -15.16 4.93
N PHE A 17 0.55 -16.00 5.26
CA PHE A 17 0.69 -16.58 6.58
C PHE A 17 0.84 -15.48 7.64
N ILE A 18 1.78 -14.55 7.50
CA ILE A 18 1.96 -13.45 8.47
C ILE A 18 0.69 -12.62 8.66
N ASN A 19 0.02 -12.25 7.56
CA ASN A 19 -1.22 -11.49 7.65
C ASN A 19 -2.34 -12.27 8.34
N SER A 20 -2.46 -13.56 8.05
CA SER A 20 -3.45 -14.43 8.69
C SER A 20 -3.13 -14.63 10.16
N GLU A 21 -1.87 -14.95 10.49
CA GLU A 21 -1.43 -15.25 11.85
C GLU A 21 -1.49 -14.03 12.77
N ILE A 22 -1.06 -12.86 12.31
CA ILE A 22 -1.17 -11.63 13.08
C ILE A 22 -2.64 -11.32 13.38
N LYS A 23 -3.52 -11.48 12.39
CA LYS A 23 -4.96 -11.23 12.55
C LYS A 23 -5.62 -12.23 13.50
N ASP A 24 -5.28 -13.51 13.38
CA ASP A 24 -5.81 -14.55 14.25
C ASP A 24 -5.28 -14.39 15.68
N LEU A 25 -4.02 -13.98 15.85
CA LEU A 25 -3.48 -13.57 17.15
C LEU A 25 -4.24 -12.37 17.71
N GLU A 26 -4.53 -11.33 16.92
CA GLU A 26 -5.33 -10.19 17.36
C GLU A 26 -6.70 -10.61 17.90
N LEU A 27 -7.36 -11.54 17.20
CA LEU A 27 -8.65 -12.12 17.62
C LEU A 27 -8.51 -12.95 18.90
N PHE A 28 -7.45 -13.75 19.02
CA PHE A 28 -7.17 -14.54 20.22
C PHE A 28 -6.97 -13.63 21.44
N LEU A 29 -6.16 -12.58 21.31
CA LEU A 29 -5.87 -11.63 22.38
C LEU A 29 -7.13 -10.87 22.81
N ALA A 30 -8.01 -10.54 21.85
CA ALA A 30 -9.30 -9.91 22.16
C ALA A 30 -10.21 -10.82 22.99
N LYS A 31 -10.17 -12.14 22.75
CA LYS A 31 -10.94 -13.14 23.51
C LYS A 31 -10.30 -13.52 24.85
N ASN A 32 -8.99 -13.31 24.99
CA ASN A 32 -8.21 -13.74 26.14
C ASN A 32 -7.37 -12.57 26.68
N PRO A 33 -7.98 -11.55 27.31
CA PRO A 33 -7.25 -10.35 27.74
C PRO A 33 -6.17 -10.63 28.82
N ASN A 34 -6.26 -11.76 29.54
CA ASN A 34 -5.35 -12.14 30.62
C ASN A 34 -4.35 -13.25 30.22
N HIS A 35 -3.89 -13.24 28.98
CA HIS A 35 -3.13 -14.35 28.35
C HIS A 35 -1.70 -14.60 28.87
N GLY A 36 -1.20 -13.85 29.85
CA GLY A 36 0.13 -14.08 30.46
C GLY A 36 1.33 -13.60 29.65
N GLY A 37 1.10 -12.94 28.50
CA GLY A 37 2.14 -12.38 27.65
C GLY A 37 2.57 -13.34 26.53
N PHE A 38 2.72 -12.82 25.32
CA PHE A 38 3.24 -13.59 24.19
C PHE A 38 4.56 -13.03 23.71
N THR A 39 5.42 -13.90 23.18
CA THR A 39 6.62 -13.49 22.45
C THR A 39 6.60 -14.11 21.06
N ILE A 40 6.75 -13.27 20.04
CA ILE A 40 6.88 -13.67 18.64
C ILE A 40 8.34 -13.53 18.26
N LEU A 41 8.92 -14.58 17.68
CA LEU A 41 10.29 -14.57 17.18
C LEU A 41 10.27 -14.70 15.66
N LEU A 42 10.91 -13.75 14.98
CA LEU A 42 11.09 -13.75 13.53
C LEU A 42 12.58 -13.76 13.23
N ASP A 43 13.07 -14.89 12.75
CA ASP A 43 14.45 -15.05 12.30
C ASP A 43 14.59 -14.66 10.81
N GLU A 44 15.74 -14.12 10.42
CA GLU A 44 16.00 -13.55 9.10
C GLU A 44 14.97 -12.48 8.67
N LEU A 45 14.90 -11.40 9.46
CA LEU A 45 13.93 -10.32 9.33
C LEU A 45 13.83 -9.70 7.92
N ARG A 46 14.92 -9.72 7.13
CA ARG A 46 14.96 -9.29 5.73
C ARG A 46 13.98 -10.03 4.83
N ASN A 47 13.60 -11.27 5.17
CA ASN A 47 12.60 -12.04 4.44
C ASN A 47 11.19 -11.46 4.61
N PHE A 48 10.96 -10.76 5.72
CA PHE A 48 9.69 -10.11 6.04
C PHE A 48 9.69 -8.62 5.71
N THR A 49 10.86 -7.99 5.73
CA THR A 49 10.98 -6.54 5.58
C THR A 49 12.10 -6.09 4.62
N PRO A 50 12.12 -6.61 3.37
CA PRO A 50 13.21 -6.31 2.44
C PRO A 50 13.21 -4.83 2.02
N LEU A 51 14.41 -4.24 1.93
CA LEU A 51 14.64 -2.84 1.54
C LEU A 51 14.19 -2.57 0.09
N LYS A 52 14.41 -3.54 -0.81
CA LYS A 52 13.89 -3.48 -2.18
C LYS A 52 12.40 -3.85 -2.15
N LYS A 53 11.55 -2.83 -2.29
CA LYS A 53 10.08 -2.93 -2.27
C LYS A 53 9.50 -3.59 -3.52
N GLU A 54 10.02 -4.76 -3.92
CA GLU A 54 9.42 -5.54 -5.01
C GLU A 54 8.02 -6.05 -4.60
N ASP A 55 7.76 -6.15 -3.28
CA ASP A 55 6.52 -6.69 -2.72
C ASP A 55 6.02 -5.91 -1.47
N GLY A 56 5.32 -4.80 -1.71
CA GLY A 56 5.03 -3.76 -0.71
C GLY A 56 3.97 -4.03 0.38
N TYR A 57 3.71 -5.28 0.82
CA TYR A 57 2.62 -5.55 1.78
C TYR A 57 3.00 -6.05 3.18
N VAL A 58 4.13 -6.73 3.38
CA VAL A 58 4.45 -7.28 4.72
C VAL A 58 4.91 -6.18 5.68
N VAL A 59 5.76 -5.27 5.21
CA VAL A 59 6.37 -4.22 6.04
C VAL A 59 5.32 -3.39 6.78
N PRO A 60 4.28 -2.82 6.12
CA PRO A 60 3.30 -2.00 6.84
C PRO A 60 2.45 -2.80 7.83
N VAL A 61 2.12 -4.07 7.52
CA VAL A 61 1.32 -4.91 8.40
C VAL A 61 2.13 -5.32 9.63
N LEU A 62 3.38 -5.75 9.44
CA LEU A 62 4.26 -6.11 10.54
C LEU A 62 4.54 -4.90 11.44
N ILE A 63 4.84 -3.73 10.86
CA ILE A 63 5.02 -2.49 11.63
C ILE A 63 3.75 -2.13 12.41
N SER A 64 2.57 -2.22 11.78
CA SER A 64 1.30 -2.00 12.45
C SER A 64 1.12 -2.96 13.63
N ALA A 65 1.41 -4.24 13.43
CA ALA A 65 1.29 -5.27 14.46
C ALA A 65 2.24 -5.03 15.64
N VAL A 66 3.50 -4.69 15.37
CA VAL A 66 4.48 -4.35 16.41
C VAL A 66 3.99 -3.18 17.26
N LYS A 67 3.43 -2.14 16.62
CA LYS A 67 2.86 -0.98 17.31
C LYS A 67 1.62 -1.34 18.14
N THR A 68 0.68 -2.11 17.59
CA THR A 68 -0.63 -2.36 18.20
C THR A 68 -0.59 -3.46 19.25
N LEU A 69 0.13 -4.56 18.98
CA LEU A 69 0.16 -5.74 19.83
C LEU A 69 1.05 -5.57 21.06
N ARG A 70 2.01 -4.63 21.04
CA ARG A 70 2.79 -4.26 22.23
C ARG A 70 1.91 -3.84 23.39
N TRP A 71 0.88 -3.03 23.13
CA TRP A 71 -0.11 -2.61 24.14
C TRP A 71 -0.96 -3.76 24.69
N LYS A 72 -1.03 -4.87 23.93
CA LYS A 72 -1.72 -6.10 24.33
C LYS A 72 -0.79 -7.11 25.01
N GLY A 73 0.43 -6.71 25.40
CA GLY A 73 1.39 -7.60 26.08
C GLY A 73 2.07 -8.61 25.16
N VAL A 74 2.17 -8.31 23.86
CA VAL A 74 2.94 -9.12 22.91
C VAL A 74 4.31 -8.49 22.67
N ASN A 75 5.36 -9.28 22.87
CA ASN A 75 6.74 -8.93 22.58
C ASN A 75 7.16 -9.49 21.23
N PHE A 76 8.03 -8.77 20.53
CA PHE A 76 8.62 -9.23 19.28
C PHE A 76 10.14 -9.29 19.41
N PHE A 77 10.72 -10.40 18.98
CA PHE A 77 12.16 -10.59 18.82
C PHE A 77 12.47 -10.80 17.34
N PHE A 78 13.44 -10.04 16.84
CA PHE A 78 13.88 -10.11 15.45
C PHE A 78 15.33 -10.57 15.40
N GLY A 79 15.61 -11.56 14.57
CA GLY A 79 16.96 -11.97 14.18
C GLY A 79 17.28 -11.46 12.78
N GLU A 80 18.46 -10.88 12.58
CA GLU A 80 18.95 -10.51 11.25
C GLU A 80 20.47 -10.57 11.18
N GLN A 81 20.99 -11.09 10.08
CA GLN A 81 22.43 -11.09 9.78
C GLN A 81 22.88 -9.91 8.88
N ASN A 82 22.01 -9.43 8.00
CA ASN A 82 22.23 -8.40 6.99
C ASN A 82 21.29 -7.16 7.18
N PRO A 83 21.43 -6.38 8.27
CA PRO A 83 20.51 -5.28 8.61
C PRO A 83 20.41 -4.18 7.55
N SER A 84 21.43 -3.99 6.71
CA SER A 84 21.38 -3.06 5.56
C SER A 84 20.28 -3.40 4.55
N GLN A 85 19.81 -4.66 4.53
CA GLN A 85 18.74 -5.12 3.65
C GLN A 85 17.34 -4.95 4.23
N ILE A 86 17.22 -4.42 5.44
CA ILE A 86 15.93 -4.19 6.11
C ILE A 86 15.42 -2.76 5.83
N ASP A 87 14.10 -2.61 5.72
CA ASP A 87 13.43 -1.30 5.64
C ASP A 87 13.69 -0.47 6.92
N LEU A 88 14.10 0.80 6.73
CA LEU A 88 14.42 1.73 7.82
C LEU A 88 13.26 1.94 8.80
N GLU A 89 12.02 1.89 8.32
CA GLU A 89 10.85 2.08 9.17
C GLU A 89 10.73 0.99 10.24
N MET A 90 11.23 -0.22 9.95
CA MET A 90 11.22 -1.31 10.91
C MET A 90 12.11 -1.01 12.13
N PHE A 91 13.29 -0.44 11.90
CA PHE A 91 14.23 -0.05 12.96
C PHE A 91 13.62 0.96 13.94
N GLY A 92 12.83 1.93 13.44
CA GLY A 92 12.16 2.92 14.29
C GLY A 92 11.09 2.33 15.23
N ASN A 93 10.74 1.06 15.08
CA ASN A 93 9.79 0.36 15.94
C ASN A 93 10.45 -0.65 16.89
N ILE A 94 11.78 -0.75 16.86
CA ILE A 94 12.56 -1.60 17.75
C ILE A 94 13.10 -0.73 18.87
N SER A 95 12.79 -1.11 20.12
CA SER A 95 13.24 -0.37 21.30
C SER A 95 14.51 -0.92 21.93
N THR A 96 14.91 -2.15 21.61
CA THR A 96 16.05 -2.80 22.27
C THR A 96 16.86 -3.52 21.22
N PHE A 97 18.16 -3.29 21.25
CA PHE A 97 19.09 -3.82 20.28
C PHE A 97 20.14 -4.67 20.98
N PHE A 98 20.33 -5.89 20.45
CA PHE A 98 21.44 -6.77 20.80
C PHE A 98 22.35 -6.88 19.57
N ILE A 99 23.43 -6.13 19.57
CA ILE A 99 24.32 -5.98 18.41
C ILE A 99 25.52 -6.90 18.61
N PHE A 100 25.49 -8.04 17.92
CA PHE A 100 26.63 -8.95 17.85
C PHE A 100 27.66 -8.45 16.83
N ARG A 101 28.74 -9.22 16.65
CA ARG A 101 29.75 -8.93 15.63
C ARG A 101 29.11 -8.74 14.25
N THR A 102 29.30 -7.57 13.66
CA THR A 102 28.79 -7.21 12.32
C THR A 102 29.96 -6.84 11.40
N PRO A 103 30.51 -7.78 10.60
CA PRO A 103 31.72 -7.55 9.81
C PRO A 103 31.56 -6.58 8.63
N ASP A 104 30.34 -6.41 8.11
CA ASP A 104 30.06 -5.49 7.00
C ASP A 104 29.86 -4.05 7.47
N ILE A 105 30.48 -3.08 6.80
CA ILE A 105 30.44 -1.66 7.20
C ILE A 105 29.06 -1.02 7.00
N GLN A 106 28.31 -1.42 5.97
CA GLN A 106 26.98 -0.88 5.70
C GLN A 106 25.99 -1.37 6.75
N ASP A 107 26.06 -2.65 7.11
CA ASP A 107 25.28 -3.22 8.20
C ASP A 107 25.57 -2.53 9.53
N ARG A 108 26.85 -2.30 9.86
CA ARG A 108 27.23 -1.55 11.06
C ARG A 108 26.66 -0.14 11.07
N ARG A 109 26.84 0.60 9.97
CA ARG A 109 26.32 1.97 9.82
C ARG A 109 24.80 2.00 9.99
N ARG A 110 24.10 1.00 9.45
CA ARG A 110 22.65 0.88 9.56
C ARG A 110 22.20 0.74 11.01
N VAL A 111 22.79 -0.20 11.75
CA VAL A 111 22.43 -0.46 13.15
C VAL A 111 22.84 0.72 14.05
N CYS A 112 24.01 1.30 13.83
CA CYS A 112 24.48 2.48 14.56
C CYS A 112 23.56 3.69 14.33
N SER A 113 23.13 3.91 13.08
CA SER A 113 22.16 4.97 12.75
C SER A 113 20.80 4.75 13.43
N ALA A 114 20.36 3.50 13.59
CA ALA A 114 19.09 3.17 14.25
C ALA A 114 19.13 3.36 15.77
N THR A 115 20.29 3.16 16.38
CA THR A 115 20.50 3.20 17.83
C THR A 115 21.05 4.54 18.34
N GLY A 116 21.44 5.44 17.44
CA GLY A 116 22.16 6.65 17.85
C GLY A 116 23.61 6.38 18.28
N LEU A 117 24.12 5.16 18.11
CA LEU A 117 25.51 4.84 18.38
C LEU A 117 26.42 5.41 17.28
N GLY A 118 27.58 5.92 17.67
CA GLY A 118 28.49 6.57 16.74
C GLY A 118 27.97 7.90 16.17
N PHE A 119 27.24 8.70 16.94
CA PHE A 119 27.09 10.14 16.66
C PHE A 119 28.15 10.93 17.47
N GLY A 120 28.66 12.03 16.91
CA GLY A 120 29.73 12.84 17.53
C GLY A 120 31.15 12.51 17.04
N TYR A 121 32.18 13.01 17.72
CA TYR A 121 33.58 12.92 17.31
C TYR A 121 34.14 11.49 17.29
N GLU A 122 33.55 10.56 18.06
CA GLU A 122 34.00 9.15 18.19
C GLU A 122 33.32 8.17 17.21
N ARG A 123 32.58 8.70 16.22
CA ARG A 123 31.71 7.95 15.29
C ARG A 123 32.36 6.74 14.65
N LEU A 124 33.57 6.88 14.14
CA LEU A 124 34.22 5.81 13.37
C LEU A 124 34.79 4.72 14.28
N GLU A 125 35.25 5.05 15.48
CA GLU A 125 35.91 4.09 16.36
C GLU A 125 34.91 3.09 16.95
N GLN A 126 33.75 3.56 17.41
CA GLN A 126 32.69 2.68 17.93
C GLN A 126 32.14 1.76 16.85
N ILE A 127 31.91 2.29 15.64
CA ILE A 127 31.52 1.50 14.47
C ILE A 127 32.58 0.42 14.19
N GLU A 128 33.87 0.75 14.20
CA GLU A 128 34.93 -0.24 13.97
C GLU A 128 35.02 -1.30 15.08
N LYS A 129 34.77 -0.94 16.35
CA LYS A 129 34.75 -1.89 17.47
C LYS A 129 33.65 -2.94 17.34
N ILE A 130 32.45 -2.56 16.87
CA ILE A 130 31.34 -3.50 16.61
C ILE A 130 31.75 -4.61 15.61
N GLY A 131 32.55 -4.27 14.59
CA GLY A 131 33.05 -5.24 13.61
C GLY A 131 34.05 -6.25 14.18
N LYS A 132 34.65 -5.92 15.34
CA LYS A 132 35.71 -6.68 16.01
C LYS A 132 35.25 -7.41 17.27
N LEU A 133 33.97 -7.32 17.64
CA LEU A 133 33.40 -8.05 18.77
C LEU A 133 33.73 -9.54 18.68
N GLN A 134 34.14 -10.12 19.80
CA GLN A 134 34.43 -11.55 19.87
C GLN A 134 33.15 -12.37 19.91
N ARG A 135 33.27 -13.68 19.70
CA ARG A 135 32.14 -14.60 19.87
C ARG A 135 31.57 -14.43 21.27
N ARG A 136 30.24 -14.40 21.39
CA ARG A 136 29.47 -14.17 22.63
C ARG A 136 29.53 -12.74 23.18
N GLN A 137 30.30 -11.83 22.59
CA GLN A 137 30.19 -10.42 22.94
C GLN A 137 29.05 -9.78 22.14
N CYS A 138 28.23 -8.96 22.80
CA CYS A 138 27.29 -8.09 22.13
C CYS A 138 27.17 -6.74 22.84
N VAL A 139 26.89 -5.71 22.05
CA VAL A 139 26.54 -4.39 22.55
C VAL A 139 25.03 -4.35 22.72
N VAL A 140 24.57 -3.98 23.91
CA VAL A 140 23.16 -3.80 24.23
C VAL A 140 22.85 -2.32 24.28
N TRP A 141 21.78 -1.94 23.60
CA TRP A 141 21.25 -0.58 23.63
C TRP A 141 19.73 -0.60 23.82
N TYR A 142 19.22 0.27 24.68
CA TYR A 142 17.80 0.60 24.80
C TYR A 142 17.64 2.08 25.17
N PRO A 143 16.53 2.77 24.83
CA PRO A 143 16.37 4.21 25.02
C PRO A 143 16.56 4.71 26.46
N ASP A 144 16.18 3.91 27.45
CA ASP A 144 16.29 4.27 28.87
C ASP A 144 17.68 3.94 29.45
N LEU A 145 18.64 3.55 28.60
CA LEU A 145 20.02 3.23 28.97
C LEU A 145 20.88 4.46 28.65
N GLU A 146 21.62 4.96 29.66
CA GLU A 146 22.44 6.17 29.50
C GLU A 146 23.52 5.97 28.43
N ASP A 147 24.19 4.81 28.46
CA ASP A 147 25.22 4.40 27.50
C ASP A 147 24.98 2.96 27.03
N ALA A 148 25.38 2.65 25.79
CA ALA A 148 25.38 1.26 25.34
C ALA A 148 26.37 0.41 26.14
N VAL A 149 25.95 -0.80 26.51
CA VAL A 149 26.72 -1.69 27.39
C VAL A 149 27.25 -2.87 26.59
N LEU A 150 28.53 -3.17 26.74
CA LEU A 150 29.12 -4.41 26.23
C LEU A 150 28.87 -5.54 27.23
N ILE A 151 28.22 -6.62 26.79
CA ILE A 151 27.98 -7.81 27.60
C ILE A 151 28.58 -9.06 26.95
N GLU A 152 28.77 -10.10 27.75
CA GLU A 152 29.09 -11.44 27.28
C GLU A 152 27.89 -12.38 27.51
N THR A 153 27.41 -13.01 26.44
CA THR A 153 26.28 -13.95 26.49
C THR A 153 26.74 -15.31 27.00
N PRO A 154 25.89 -16.07 27.72
CA PRO A 154 26.23 -17.42 28.15
C PRO A 154 26.41 -18.37 26.96
N GLU A 155 27.27 -19.36 27.12
CA GLU A 155 27.39 -20.44 26.12
C GLU A 155 26.22 -21.41 26.26
N ILE A 156 25.42 -21.53 25.20
CA ILE A 156 24.29 -22.47 25.14
C ILE A 156 24.70 -23.66 24.26
N LYS A 157 24.75 -24.85 24.85
CA LYS A 157 24.99 -26.10 24.11
C LYS A 157 23.68 -26.58 23.47
N VAL A 158 23.55 -26.36 22.16
CA VAL A 158 22.32 -26.61 21.38
C VAL A 158 21.83 -28.06 21.47
N LYS A 159 22.73 -29.05 21.65
CA LYS A 159 22.36 -30.47 21.78
C LYS A 159 21.42 -30.74 22.96
N ASP A 160 21.54 -29.98 24.05
CA ASP A 160 20.70 -30.15 25.24
C ASP A 160 19.34 -29.42 25.13
N MET A 161 19.20 -28.57 24.11
CA MET A 161 18.05 -27.69 23.91
C MET A 161 17.12 -28.19 22.81
N ALA A 162 17.62 -28.85 21.75
CA ALA A 162 16.78 -29.26 20.64
C ALA A 162 15.66 -30.23 21.07
N GLU A 163 15.98 -31.16 21.97
CA GLU A 163 15.04 -32.12 22.51
C GLU A 163 14.04 -31.45 23.46
N LYS A 164 14.50 -30.57 24.37
CA LYS A 164 13.63 -29.80 25.27
C LYS A 164 12.75 -28.78 24.55
N VAL A 165 13.28 -28.10 23.54
CA VAL A 165 12.54 -27.15 22.69
C VAL A 165 11.49 -27.91 21.91
N ARG A 166 11.81 -29.08 21.35
CA ARG A 166 10.82 -29.94 20.71
C ARG A 166 9.74 -30.38 21.71
N GLU A 167 10.12 -30.89 22.88
CA GLU A 167 9.19 -31.31 23.93
C GLU A 167 8.24 -30.16 24.37
N TRP A 168 8.75 -28.93 24.51
CA TRP A 168 7.94 -27.77 24.91
C TRP A 168 7.10 -27.19 23.77
N SER A 169 7.65 -27.16 22.56
CA SER A 169 7.00 -26.52 21.41
C SER A 169 6.05 -27.45 20.67
N GLU A 170 6.30 -28.75 20.64
CA GLU A 170 5.54 -29.73 19.87
C GLU A 170 4.07 -29.82 20.29
N PRO A 171 3.70 -29.84 21.60
CA PRO A 171 2.28 -29.78 22.00
C PRO A 171 1.60 -28.48 21.55
N ILE A 172 2.30 -27.35 21.62
CA ILE A 172 1.77 -26.03 21.26
C ILE A 172 1.63 -25.92 19.73
N ILE A 173 2.65 -26.35 18.98
CA ILE A 173 2.67 -26.38 17.52
C ILE A 173 1.62 -27.36 17.01
N ARG A 174 1.43 -28.51 17.68
CA ARG A 174 0.40 -29.50 17.35
C ARG A 174 -0.98 -28.97 17.65
N GLU A 175 -1.25 -28.43 18.85
CA GLU A 175 -2.52 -27.78 19.18
C GLU A 175 -2.84 -26.64 18.19
N PHE A 176 -1.83 -25.86 17.82
CA PHE A 176 -1.93 -24.84 16.80
C PHE A 176 -2.27 -25.46 15.43
N HIS A 177 -1.51 -26.43 14.92
CA HIS A 177 -1.78 -27.10 13.64
C HIS A 177 -3.13 -27.82 13.62
N GLU A 178 -3.52 -28.49 14.70
CA GLU A 178 -4.80 -29.16 14.86
C GLU A 178 -5.95 -28.15 14.84
N ARG A 179 -5.79 -26.94 15.38
CA ARG A 179 -6.77 -25.85 15.19
C ARG A 179 -6.90 -25.41 13.73
N PHE A 180 -5.86 -25.54 12.91
CA PHE A 180 -5.91 -25.19 11.48
C PHE A 180 -6.47 -26.31 10.61
N THR A 181 -6.15 -27.57 10.90
CA THR A 181 -6.69 -28.74 10.17
C THR A 181 -8.09 -29.13 10.64
N HIS A 182 -8.43 -28.86 11.91
CA HIS A 182 -9.78 -28.91 12.48
C HIS A 182 -10.47 -27.55 12.53
N ARG A 183 -10.18 -26.65 11.58
CA ARG A 183 -11.28 -25.78 11.12
C ARG A 183 -12.38 -26.72 10.64
N GLU A 184 -13.31 -27.05 11.55
CA GLU A 184 -14.66 -27.41 11.20
C GLU A 184 -15.02 -26.56 9.99
N LYS A 185 -15.40 -27.22 8.89
CA LYS A 185 -16.03 -26.54 7.74
C LYS A 185 -16.89 -25.43 8.35
N PRO A 186 -16.62 -24.14 8.05
CA PRO A 186 -17.15 -23.05 8.83
C PRO A 186 -18.63 -23.31 9.03
N CYS A 187 -19.02 -23.49 10.29
CA CYS A 187 -20.42 -23.58 10.65
C CYS A 187 -20.99 -22.25 10.18
N ILE A 188 -21.69 -22.29 9.06
CA ILE A 188 -22.39 -21.16 8.47
C ILE A 188 -23.42 -20.77 9.53
N SER A 189 -23.03 -19.89 10.45
CA SER A 189 -23.98 -19.00 11.09
C SER A 189 -24.74 -18.36 9.95
N LYS A 190 -26.07 -18.38 10.05
CA LYS A 190 -27.01 -17.84 9.07
C LYS A 190 -26.77 -16.33 8.85
N GLU A 191 -25.65 -15.97 8.26
CA GLU A 191 -25.55 -14.82 7.39
C GLU A 191 -26.26 -15.23 6.12
N GLU A 192 -27.20 -14.39 5.70
CA GLU A 192 -28.03 -14.57 4.53
C GLU A 192 -27.20 -15.05 3.35
N PRO A 193 -27.72 -15.99 2.54
CA PRO A 193 -26.93 -16.61 1.49
C PRO A 193 -26.43 -15.50 0.57
N ILE A 194 -25.11 -15.31 0.53
CA ILE A 194 -24.44 -14.72 -0.63
C ILE A 194 -24.61 -15.75 -1.74
N SER A 195 -25.80 -15.66 -2.34
CA SER A 195 -26.17 -15.95 -3.71
C SER A 195 -24.97 -16.33 -4.57
N ASN A 196 -24.96 -17.60 -4.95
CA ASN A 196 -24.33 -18.11 -6.16
C ASN A 196 -22.80 -17.95 -6.23
N LYS A 197 -22.07 -18.99 -5.78
CA LYS A 197 -20.83 -19.38 -6.48
C LYS A 197 -21.23 -19.72 -7.91
N VAL A 198 -21.20 -18.73 -8.80
CA VAL A 198 -21.44 -18.93 -10.22
C VAL A 198 -20.27 -19.75 -10.76
N ILE A 199 -20.48 -21.06 -10.85
CA ILE A 199 -19.56 -21.96 -11.54
C ILE A 199 -19.78 -21.72 -13.02
N PHE A 200 -18.92 -20.91 -13.61
CA PHE A 200 -18.92 -20.70 -15.05
C PHE A 200 -18.14 -21.82 -15.75
N PRO A 201 -18.46 -22.13 -17.02
CA PRO A 201 -17.58 -22.92 -17.87
C PRO A 201 -16.17 -22.31 -17.85
N ARG A 202 -15.12 -23.16 -17.78
CA ARG A 202 -13.71 -22.72 -17.65
C ARG A 202 -13.34 -21.65 -18.69
N ASP A 203 -13.85 -21.78 -19.90
CA ASP A 203 -13.59 -20.84 -21.01
C ASP A 203 -14.11 -19.42 -20.74
N LYS A 204 -15.23 -19.30 -20.00
CA LYS A 204 -15.83 -17.99 -19.67
C LYS A 204 -15.08 -17.30 -18.54
N GLN A 205 -14.61 -18.06 -17.54
CA GLN A 205 -13.78 -17.53 -16.46
C GLN A 205 -12.46 -16.96 -16.98
N GLU A 206 -11.83 -17.65 -17.93
CA GLU A 206 -10.58 -17.18 -18.52
C GLU A 206 -10.75 -15.86 -19.27
N ILE A 207 -11.89 -15.68 -19.94
CA ILE A 207 -12.20 -14.43 -20.64
C ILE A 207 -12.44 -13.29 -19.67
N TYR A 208 -13.20 -13.52 -18.59
CA TYR A 208 -13.37 -12.52 -17.53
C TYR A 208 -12.03 -12.12 -16.92
N ARG A 209 -11.18 -13.09 -16.60
CA ARG A 209 -9.83 -12.85 -16.07
C ARG A 209 -9.02 -11.97 -17.02
N LYS A 210 -8.99 -12.31 -18.32
CA LYS A 210 -8.26 -11.53 -19.34
C LYS A 210 -8.80 -10.11 -19.51
N ILE A 211 -10.12 -9.92 -19.50
CA ILE A 211 -10.75 -8.59 -19.57
C ILE A 211 -10.31 -7.73 -18.37
N LEU A 212 -10.44 -8.27 -17.16
CA LEU A 212 -10.08 -7.57 -15.93
C LEU A 212 -8.58 -7.28 -15.88
N GLU A 213 -7.73 -8.24 -16.22
CA GLU A 213 -6.29 -8.06 -16.25
C GLU A 213 -5.86 -7.00 -17.27
N HIS A 214 -6.43 -7.01 -18.48
CA HIS A 214 -6.10 -6.05 -19.51
C HIS A 214 -6.53 -4.62 -19.13
N THR A 215 -7.77 -4.45 -18.66
CA THR A 215 -8.29 -3.15 -18.23
C THR A 215 -7.57 -2.63 -16.98
N LEU A 216 -7.12 -3.52 -16.10
CA LEU A 216 -6.30 -3.17 -14.94
C LEU A 216 -4.91 -2.64 -15.35
N LYS A 217 -4.25 -3.30 -16.31
CA LYS A 217 -2.94 -2.89 -16.83
C LYS A 217 -3.00 -1.68 -17.76
N ASN A 218 -4.10 -1.53 -18.50
CA ASN A 218 -4.33 -0.50 -19.50
C ASN A 218 -5.63 0.27 -19.18
N PRO A 219 -5.65 1.10 -18.12
CA PRO A 219 -6.87 1.76 -17.64
C PRO A 219 -7.50 2.76 -18.61
N LEU A 220 -6.77 3.17 -19.66
CA LEU A 220 -7.27 4.03 -20.73
C LEU A 220 -7.75 3.26 -21.97
N ALA A 221 -7.56 1.92 -21.99
CA ALA A 221 -8.02 1.09 -23.08
C ALA A 221 -9.55 1.18 -23.20
N GLY A 222 -10.00 1.50 -24.40
CA GLY A 222 -11.40 1.41 -24.75
C GLY A 222 -11.83 -0.05 -24.94
N ILE A 223 -13.14 -0.23 -25.05
CA ILE A 223 -13.75 -1.54 -25.25
C ILE A 223 -13.25 -2.25 -26.52
N THR A 224 -12.95 -1.51 -27.58
CA THR A 224 -12.43 -2.06 -28.84
C THR A 224 -11.02 -2.62 -28.67
N GLU A 225 -10.17 -1.95 -27.90
CA GLU A 225 -8.84 -2.45 -27.55
C GLU A 225 -8.91 -3.73 -26.71
N VAL A 226 -9.90 -3.81 -25.80
CA VAL A 226 -10.17 -5.06 -25.06
C VAL A 226 -10.56 -6.18 -26.04
N TYR A 227 -11.44 -5.94 -27.01
CA TYR A 227 -11.82 -6.95 -28.01
C TYR A 227 -10.63 -7.46 -28.81
N ASN A 228 -9.78 -6.54 -29.26
CA ASN A 228 -8.57 -6.88 -29.99
C ASN A 228 -7.61 -7.71 -29.15
N PHE A 229 -7.45 -7.38 -27.86
CA PHE A 229 -6.63 -8.15 -26.94
C PHE A 229 -7.17 -9.56 -26.68
N ILE A 230 -8.49 -9.71 -26.54
CA ILE A 230 -9.15 -11.00 -26.34
C ILE A 230 -9.16 -11.84 -27.63
N GLY A 231 -9.11 -11.17 -28.80
CA GLY A 231 -9.21 -11.80 -30.12
C GLY A 231 -10.64 -12.07 -30.58
N ARG A 232 -11.66 -11.53 -29.90
CA ARG A 232 -13.07 -11.59 -30.30
C ARG A 232 -13.91 -10.50 -29.64
N ASP A 233 -15.11 -10.28 -30.16
CA ASP A 233 -16.13 -9.49 -29.47
C ASP A 233 -16.47 -10.14 -28.12
N CYS A 234 -16.34 -9.36 -27.05
CA CYS A 234 -16.69 -9.74 -25.69
C CYS A 234 -17.63 -8.73 -25.01
N SER A 235 -18.48 -8.05 -25.80
CA SER A 235 -19.48 -7.08 -25.33
C SER A 235 -20.43 -7.65 -24.28
N LYS A 236 -20.89 -8.89 -24.47
CA LYS A 236 -21.77 -9.59 -23.54
C LYS A 236 -21.07 -9.84 -22.20
N GLU A 237 -19.84 -10.33 -22.23
CA GLU A 237 -19.04 -10.61 -21.05
C GLU A 237 -18.73 -9.33 -20.27
N VAL A 238 -18.39 -8.23 -20.95
CA VAL A 238 -18.19 -6.93 -20.28
C VAL A 238 -19.48 -6.43 -19.62
N LYS A 239 -20.63 -6.57 -20.29
CA LYS A 239 -21.92 -6.20 -19.70
C LYS A 239 -22.21 -7.01 -18.44
N GLU A 240 -21.98 -8.31 -18.47
CA GLU A 240 -22.15 -9.19 -17.29
C GLU A 240 -21.19 -8.83 -16.15
N LEU A 241 -19.94 -8.47 -16.46
CA LEU A 241 -18.97 -8.02 -15.45
C LEU A 241 -19.41 -6.70 -14.78
N VAL A 242 -20.01 -5.79 -15.54
CA VAL A 242 -20.58 -4.54 -15.01
C VAL A 242 -21.82 -4.82 -14.15
N GLU A 243 -22.74 -5.66 -14.62
CA GLU A 243 -23.94 -6.06 -13.85
C GLU A 243 -23.59 -6.74 -12.52
N ARG A 244 -22.44 -7.43 -12.46
CA ARG A 244 -21.90 -8.05 -11.25
C ARG A 244 -21.11 -7.11 -10.34
N GLY A 245 -20.91 -5.85 -10.74
CA GLY A 245 -20.08 -4.91 -9.99
C GLY A 245 -18.57 -5.24 -10.04
N TRP A 246 -18.12 -6.06 -10.98
CA TRP A 246 -16.70 -6.43 -11.15
C TRP A 246 -15.94 -5.45 -12.06
N LEU A 247 -16.67 -4.69 -12.88
CA LEU A 247 -16.21 -3.52 -13.63
C LEU A 247 -17.08 -2.30 -13.29
N ASP A 248 -16.47 -1.13 -13.18
CA ASP A 248 -17.14 0.19 -13.16
C ASP A 248 -17.01 0.84 -14.55
N GLY A 249 -18.08 1.47 -15.04
CA GLY A 249 -18.15 2.07 -16.37
C GLY A 249 -19.48 1.78 -17.11
N PRO A 250 -19.57 2.15 -18.40
CA PRO A 250 -18.52 2.74 -19.22
C PRO A 250 -18.22 4.20 -18.83
N VAL A 251 -16.93 4.54 -18.80
CA VAL A 251 -16.47 5.92 -18.68
C VAL A 251 -16.08 6.45 -20.07
N PRO A 252 -16.69 7.55 -20.54
CA PRO A 252 -16.32 8.14 -21.82
C PRO A 252 -14.97 8.88 -21.71
N ILE A 253 -14.01 8.44 -22.52
CA ILE A 253 -12.70 9.08 -22.68
C ILE A 253 -12.70 9.78 -24.05
N PRO A 254 -12.57 11.12 -24.11
CA PRO A 254 -12.47 11.82 -25.37
C PRO A 254 -11.25 11.37 -26.18
N VAL A 255 -11.37 11.39 -27.50
CA VAL A 255 -10.26 11.09 -28.42
C VAL A 255 -10.09 12.22 -29.42
N LYS A 256 -8.90 12.32 -30.03
CA LYS A 256 -8.57 13.37 -31.02
C LYS A 256 -9.55 13.39 -32.19
N LYS A 257 -9.95 12.23 -32.69
CA LYS A 257 -10.87 12.06 -33.82
C LYS A 257 -11.84 10.92 -33.53
N GLY A 258 -13.13 11.16 -33.82
CA GLY A 258 -14.19 10.17 -33.66
C GLY A 258 -14.93 10.23 -32.32
N PRO A 259 -15.84 9.27 -32.09
CA PRO A 259 -16.60 9.19 -30.85
C PRO A 259 -15.69 8.84 -29.65
N PRO A 260 -16.06 9.26 -28.42
CA PRO A 260 -15.30 8.91 -27.21
C PRO A 260 -15.13 7.39 -27.05
N LYS A 261 -13.94 6.96 -26.61
CA LYS A 261 -13.71 5.58 -26.20
C LYS A 261 -14.49 5.29 -24.92
N LYS A 262 -14.98 4.05 -24.78
CA LYS A 262 -15.63 3.58 -23.55
C LYS A 262 -14.64 2.73 -22.77
N ALA A 263 -14.08 3.30 -21.72
CA ALA A 263 -13.19 2.59 -20.81
C ALA A 263 -13.96 1.99 -19.64
N TYR A 264 -13.40 0.93 -19.06
CA TYR A 264 -13.93 0.24 -17.90
C TYR A 264 -12.82 0.07 -16.89
N ILE A 265 -13.16 0.16 -15.61
CA ILE A 265 -12.21 0.07 -14.52
C ILE A 265 -12.60 -1.16 -13.70
N PRO A 266 -11.70 -2.12 -13.50
CA PRO A 266 -11.96 -3.22 -12.56
C PRO A 266 -12.31 -2.67 -11.18
N THR A 267 -13.15 -3.38 -10.45
CA THR A 267 -13.39 -3.08 -9.03
C THR A 267 -12.48 -3.95 -8.17
N LYS A 268 -12.35 -3.58 -6.89
CA LYS A 268 -11.63 -4.42 -5.92
C LYS A 268 -12.20 -5.84 -5.89
N GLU A 269 -13.53 -5.95 -5.91
CA GLU A 269 -14.23 -7.23 -5.92
C GLU A 269 -13.90 -8.04 -7.18
N GLY A 270 -14.03 -7.43 -8.36
CA GLY A 270 -13.70 -8.09 -9.63
C GLY A 270 -12.27 -8.61 -9.67
N ALA A 271 -11.30 -7.82 -9.22
CA ALA A 271 -9.91 -8.24 -9.14
C ALA A 271 -9.68 -9.38 -8.13
N GLN A 272 -10.34 -9.33 -6.96
CA GLN A 272 -10.22 -10.37 -5.93
C GLN A 272 -10.77 -11.73 -6.39
N VAL A 273 -11.88 -11.74 -7.13
CA VAL A 273 -12.50 -12.98 -7.66
C VAL A 273 -11.51 -13.77 -8.52
N PHE A 274 -10.62 -13.09 -9.24
CA PHE A 274 -9.65 -13.72 -10.15
C PHE A 274 -8.20 -13.69 -9.65
N GLY A 275 -7.96 -13.34 -8.39
CA GLY A 275 -6.61 -13.29 -7.80
C GLY A 275 -5.69 -12.26 -8.48
N LEU A 276 -6.24 -11.20 -9.05
CA LEU A 276 -5.48 -10.12 -9.67
C LEU A 276 -4.96 -9.15 -8.59
N ASP A 277 -3.75 -8.62 -8.79
CA ASP A 277 -3.16 -7.63 -7.89
C ASP A 277 -3.82 -6.26 -8.08
N TRP A 278 -5.00 -6.12 -7.49
CA TRP A 278 -5.79 -4.89 -7.52
C TRP A 278 -4.98 -3.68 -7.08
N ARG A 279 -4.21 -3.80 -6.00
CA ARG A 279 -3.60 -2.62 -5.36
C ARG A 279 -2.41 -2.07 -6.13
N ARG A 280 -1.70 -2.91 -6.88
CA ARG A 280 -0.59 -2.48 -7.74
C ARG A 280 -1.04 -1.62 -8.92
N TYR A 281 -2.22 -1.90 -9.45
CA TYR A 281 -2.68 -1.33 -10.73
C TYR A 281 -3.98 -0.52 -10.62
N SER A 282 -4.65 -0.53 -9.46
CA SER A 282 -5.86 0.25 -9.25
C SER A 282 -5.56 1.73 -9.45
N LEU A 283 -6.42 2.40 -10.22
CA LEU A 283 -6.40 3.84 -10.33
C LEU A 283 -6.66 4.47 -8.95
N ARG A 284 -5.75 5.35 -8.54
CA ARG A 284 -5.92 6.22 -7.37
C ARG A 284 -6.90 7.36 -7.70
N GLY A 285 -7.49 7.97 -6.67
CA GLY A 285 -8.44 9.06 -6.85
C GLY A 285 -9.78 8.81 -6.16
N LYS A 286 -10.40 9.90 -5.72
CA LYS A 286 -11.68 9.90 -5.04
C LYS A 286 -12.82 9.74 -6.05
N GLY A 287 -13.93 9.17 -5.60
CA GLY A 287 -15.16 9.10 -6.38
C GLY A 287 -15.29 7.88 -7.30
N LYS A 288 -16.24 7.98 -8.24
CA LYS A 288 -16.58 6.93 -9.22
C LYS A 288 -15.56 6.89 -10.37
N GLY A 289 -15.70 5.93 -11.28
CA GLY A 289 -14.72 5.69 -12.33
C GLY A 289 -14.33 6.89 -13.19
N MET A 290 -15.24 7.83 -13.45
CA MET A 290 -14.91 9.05 -14.21
C MET A 290 -13.82 9.89 -13.54
N SER A 291 -13.96 10.19 -12.25
CA SER A 291 -12.97 10.97 -11.50
C SER A 291 -11.62 10.28 -11.51
N LYS A 292 -11.58 8.96 -11.28
CA LYS A 292 -10.33 8.18 -11.28
C LYS A 292 -9.63 8.17 -12.62
N ILE A 293 -10.36 7.96 -13.73
CA ILE A 293 -9.78 8.01 -15.08
C ILE A 293 -9.29 9.42 -15.39
N TYR A 294 -10.04 10.45 -15.04
CA TYR A 294 -9.65 11.83 -15.32
C TYR A 294 -8.43 12.23 -14.50
N SER A 295 -8.37 11.88 -13.21
CA SER A 295 -7.18 12.06 -12.38
C SER A 295 -5.96 11.37 -12.99
N TYR A 296 -6.14 10.16 -13.53
CA TYR A 296 -5.04 9.43 -14.18
C TYR A 296 -4.57 10.07 -15.50
N ILE A 297 -5.50 10.59 -16.32
CA ILE A 297 -5.18 11.35 -17.54
C ILE A 297 -4.38 12.61 -17.19
N ILE A 298 -4.85 13.39 -16.23
CA ILE A 298 -4.18 14.61 -15.76
C ILE A 298 -2.79 14.25 -15.21
N TYR A 299 -2.70 13.24 -14.35
CA TYR A 299 -1.44 12.73 -13.81
C TYR A 299 -0.43 12.39 -14.91
N LYS A 300 -0.86 11.65 -15.94
CA LYS A 300 0.00 11.30 -17.07
C LYS A 300 0.43 12.53 -17.85
N ARG A 301 -0.46 13.50 -18.06
CA ARG A 301 -0.15 14.75 -18.78
C ARG A 301 0.89 15.59 -18.06
N ILE A 302 0.75 15.76 -16.75
CA ILE A 302 1.70 16.48 -15.91
C ILE A 302 3.07 15.79 -15.96
N LYS A 303 3.11 14.45 -15.81
CA LYS A 303 4.36 13.68 -15.92
C LYS A 303 5.07 13.86 -17.26
N GLN A 304 4.32 13.85 -18.37
CA GLN A 304 4.89 14.08 -19.70
C GLN A 304 5.46 15.49 -19.88
N SER A 305 4.94 16.46 -19.13
CA SER A 305 5.40 17.85 -19.14
C SER A 305 6.47 18.10 -18.08
N GLU A 306 7.09 17.03 -17.55
CA GLU A 306 8.12 17.07 -16.50
C GLU A 306 7.68 17.73 -15.17
N GLY A 307 6.38 17.71 -14.87
CA GLY A 307 5.83 18.10 -13.57
C GLY A 307 5.95 16.99 -12.52
N ILE A 308 5.54 17.27 -11.29
CA ILE A 308 5.58 16.32 -10.16
C ILE A 308 4.14 16.08 -9.68
N PRO A 309 3.38 15.20 -10.36
CA PRO A 309 1.98 15.02 -10.05
C PRO A 309 1.76 14.12 -8.83
N LYS A 310 0.79 14.51 -7.99
CA LYS A 310 0.25 13.75 -6.86
C LYS A 310 -1.26 13.62 -7.03
N ILE A 311 -1.80 12.42 -6.86
CA ILE A 311 -3.25 12.19 -6.83
C ILE A 311 -3.69 12.15 -5.36
N GLU A 312 -4.82 12.79 -5.03
CA GLU A 312 -5.33 12.91 -3.66
C GLU A 312 -4.30 13.55 -2.71
N TYR A 313 -3.78 14.72 -3.09
CA TYR A 313 -2.80 15.45 -2.31
C TYR A 313 -3.48 16.36 -1.28
N THR A 314 -2.97 16.40 -0.06
CA THR A 314 -3.48 17.33 0.96
C THR A 314 -2.67 18.62 0.96
N LEU A 315 -3.26 19.69 0.43
CA LEU A 315 -2.73 21.04 0.58
C LEU A 315 -2.94 21.52 2.01
N SER A 316 -1.97 22.26 2.54
CA SER A 316 -2.11 22.91 3.85
C SER A 316 -1.22 24.15 3.95
N ASN A 317 -1.77 25.19 4.56
CA ASN A 317 -1.04 26.39 4.97
C ASN A 317 -0.76 26.40 6.49
N GLY A 318 -0.91 25.26 7.17
CA GLY A 318 -0.78 25.12 8.63
C GLY A 318 -2.08 25.33 9.42
N ILE A 319 -3.05 26.10 8.88
CA ILE A 319 -4.34 26.38 9.52
C ILE A 319 -5.45 25.54 8.88
N ILE A 320 -5.51 25.57 7.55
CA ILE A 320 -6.53 24.89 6.75
C ILE A 320 -5.87 23.72 6.03
N LYS A 321 -6.63 22.64 5.86
CA LYS A 321 -6.24 21.46 5.07
C LYS A 321 -7.33 21.18 4.04
N LYS A 322 -6.94 20.97 2.78
CA LYS A 322 -7.84 20.54 1.71
C LYS A 322 -7.20 19.44 0.88
N LEU A 323 -7.98 18.40 0.59
CA LEU A 323 -7.60 17.36 -0.35
C LEU A 323 -7.97 17.81 -1.77
N VAL A 324 -7.00 17.79 -2.68
CA VAL A 324 -7.21 18.07 -4.11
C VAL A 324 -7.14 16.79 -4.93
N ASP A 325 -7.90 16.73 -6.04
CA ASP A 325 -7.96 15.52 -6.87
C ASP A 325 -6.59 15.19 -7.50
N VAL A 326 -5.95 16.18 -8.13
CA VAL A 326 -4.58 16.08 -8.63
C VAL A 326 -3.83 17.39 -8.34
N TYR A 327 -2.59 17.29 -7.90
CA TYR A 327 -1.70 18.43 -7.65
C TYR A 327 -0.41 18.28 -8.43
N ASP A 328 0.02 19.32 -9.15
CA ASP A 328 1.40 19.43 -9.62
C ASP A 328 2.23 20.17 -8.57
N GLU A 329 3.11 19.45 -7.89
CA GLU A 329 3.96 20.00 -6.84
C GLU A 329 5.02 20.98 -7.39
N LYS A 330 5.44 20.82 -8.66
CA LYS A 330 6.46 21.67 -9.27
C LYS A 330 5.93 23.08 -9.56
N ASP A 331 4.81 23.14 -10.25
CA ASP A 331 4.18 24.40 -10.68
C ASP A 331 3.10 24.87 -9.70
N ARG A 332 2.89 24.13 -8.61
CA ARG A 332 1.91 24.40 -7.55
C ARG A 332 0.46 24.56 -8.05
N ILE A 333 0.09 23.78 -9.07
CA ILE A 333 -1.22 23.80 -9.71
C ILE A 333 -2.12 22.71 -9.13
N ALA A 334 -3.29 23.09 -8.63
CA ALA A 334 -4.35 22.15 -8.24
C ALA A 334 -5.30 21.90 -9.43
N TYR A 335 -5.70 20.65 -9.64
CA TYR A 335 -6.68 20.26 -10.64
C TYR A 335 -7.88 19.64 -9.93
N GLU A 336 -9.05 20.26 -10.07
CA GLU A 336 -10.30 19.83 -9.45
C GLU A 336 -11.24 19.26 -10.52
N ILE A 337 -11.64 18.00 -10.40
CA ILE A 337 -12.47 17.33 -11.40
C ILE A 337 -13.94 17.54 -11.07
N GLN A 338 -14.62 18.34 -11.88
CA GLN A 338 -15.96 18.79 -11.57
C GLN A 338 -17.01 18.28 -12.57
N THR A 339 -18.09 17.72 -12.04
CA THR A 339 -19.26 17.26 -12.81
C THR A 339 -20.51 18.11 -12.58
N SER A 340 -20.55 18.94 -11.53
CA SER A 340 -21.65 19.86 -11.19
C SER A 340 -21.11 21.18 -10.64
N THR A 341 -21.88 22.25 -10.55
CA THR A 341 -21.37 23.50 -9.93
C THR A 341 -21.55 23.54 -8.41
N ALA A 342 -22.04 22.45 -7.79
CA ALA A 342 -22.23 22.38 -6.34
C ALA A 342 -20.87 22.45 -5.63
N HIS A 343 -20.75 23.33 -4.62
CA HIS A 343 -19.54 23.58 -3.83
C HIS A 343 -18.30 24.02 -4.62
N LEU A 344 -18.44 24.37 -5.92
CA LEU A 344 -17.30 24.71 -6.76
C LEU A 344 -16.52 25.91 -6.18
N LEU A 345 -17.19 27.03 -5.90
CA LEU A 345 -16.53 28.25 -5.40
C LEU A 345 -15.79 28.01 -4.09
N GLU A 346 -16.46 27.37 -3.14
CA GLU A 346 -15.90 27.01 -1.83
C GLU A 346 -14.64 26.13 -1.99
N ASN A 347 -14.66 25.19 -2.93
CA ASN A 347 -13.52 24.34 -3.20
C ASN A 347 -12.34 25.13 -3.78
N LEU A 348 -12.57 26.02 -4.75
CA LEU A 348 -11.52 26.81 -5.39
C LEU A 348 -10.87 27.79 -4.41
N GLU A 349 -11.68 28.50 -3.62
CA GLU A 349 -11.20 29.43 -2.60
C GLU A 349 -10.36 28.71 -1.55
N LYS A 350 -10.78 27.51 -1.13
CA LYS A 350 -10.00 26.68 -0.19
C LYS A 350 -8.69 26.18 -0.78
N ASP A 351 -8.64 25.81 -2.06
CA ASP A 351 -7.39 25.36 -2.70
C ASP A 351 -6.35 26.48 -2.76
N LEU A 352 -6.78 27.67 -3.22
CA LEU A 352 -5.95 28.87 -3.26
C LEU A 352 -5.48 29.25 -1.84
N ALA A 353 -6.38 29.26 -0.86
CA ALA A 353 -6.05 29.55 0.53
C ALA A 353 -5.07 28.52 1.15
N CYS A 354 -5.13 27.26 0.72
CA CYS A 354 -4.23 26.19 1.17
C CYS A 354 -2.87 26.17 0.43
N GLY A 355 -2.62 27.14 -0.47
CA GLY A 355 -1.31 27.35 -1.08
C GLY A 355 -1.16 26.84 -2.51
N ALA A 356 -2.24 26.54 -3.23
CA ALA A 356 -2.19 26.42 -4.68
C ALA A 356 -1.96 27.82 -5.31
N GLU A 357 -1.03 27.91 -6.26
CA GLU A 357 -0.80 29.17 -7.01
C GLU A 357 -1.83 29.32 -8.14
N TRP A 358 -2.29 28.18 -8.67
CA TRP A 358 -3.29 28.13 -9.72
C TRP A 358 -4.24 26.95 -9.49
N VAL A 359 -5.51 27.12 -9.86
CA VAL A 359 -6.50 26.04 -9.84
C VAL A 359 -7.12 25.85 -11.22
N VAL A 360 -7.05 24.63 -11.74
CA VAL A 360 -7.66 24.23 -13.01
C VAL A 360 -8.90 23.40 -12.74
N VAL A 361 -10.07 23.93 -13.10
CA VAL A 361 -11.33 23.18 -13.04
C VAL A 361 -11.44 22.29 -14.27
N VAL A 362 -11.30 20.98 -14.07
CA VAL A 362 -11.34 20.00 -15.14
C VAL A 362 -12.75 19.43 -15.29
N VAL A 363 -13.33 19.56 -16.48
CA VAL A 363 -14.72 19.15 -16.76
C VAL A 363 -14.80 18.15 -17.92
N PRO A 364 -15.84 17.31 -17.99
CA PRO A 364 -15.94 16.29 -19.05
C PRO A 364 -16.01 16.84 -20.49
N THR A 365 -16.64 18.00 -20.71
CA THR A 365 -16.92 18.51 -22.06
C THR A 365 -16.65 20.00 -22.23
N LYS A 366 -16.36 20.43 -23.47
CA LYS A 366 -16.24 21.85 -23.83
C LYS A 366 -17.49 22.67 -23.51
N THR A 367 -18.67 22.07 -23.65
CA THR A 367 -19.95 22.72 -23.31
C THR A 367 -20.05 22.98 -21.81
N GLN A 368 -19.63 22.03 -20.97
CA GLN A 368 -19.57 22.23 -19.52
C GLN A 368 -18.51 23.27 -19.15
N ALA A 369 -17.36 23.32 -19.83
CA ALA A 369 -16.33 24.32 -19.58
C ALA A 369 -16.89 25.74 -19.72
N LYS A 370 -17.56 26.03 -20.85
CA LYS A 370 -18.24 27.32 -21.08
C LYS A 370 -19.31 27.65 -20.04
N ARG A 371 -20.00 26.65 -19.49
CA ARG A 371 -21.00 26.87 -18.43
C ARG A 371 -20.34 27.20 -17.10
N VAL A 372 -19.25 26.53 -16.77
CA VAL A 372 -18.47 26.78 -15.56
C VAL A 372 -17.77 28.14 -15.64
N GLU A 373 -17.17 28.50 -16.77
CA GLU A 373 -16.57 29.82 -17.01
C GLU A 373 -17.59 30.95 -16.73
N LYS A 374 -18.77 30.89 -17.36
CA LYS A 374 -19.84 31.86 -17.12
C LYS A 374 -20.35 31.87 -15.68
N PHE A 375 -20.28 30.74 -14.99
CA PHE A 375 -20.65 30.66 -13.57
C PHE A 375 -19.60 31.35 -12.70
N LEU A 376 -18.31 31.11 -12.94
CA LEU A 376 -17.21 31.75 -12.22
C LEU A 376 -17.18 33.26 -12.47
N GLU A 377 -17.32 33.71 -13.72
CA GLU A 377 -17.42 35.15 -14.07
C GLU A 377 -18.50 35.91 -13.27
N ARG A 378 -19.59 35.23 -12.91
CA ARG A 378 -20.73 35.83 -12.20
C ARG A 378 -20.62 35.78 -10.68
N LYS A 379 -19.85 34.84 -10.14
CA LYS A 379 -19.96 34.46 -8.73
C LYS A 379 -18.62 34.43 -7.98
N MET A 380 -17.51 34.28 -8.69
CA MET A 380 -16.20 34.23 -8.08
C MET A 380 -15.72 35.64 -7.73
N ASN A 381 -14.94 35.75 -6.65
CA ASN A 381 -14.26 36.99 -6.31
C ASN A 381 -13.35 37.42 -7.48
N PRO A 382 -13.51 38.65 -8.03
CA PRO A 382 -12.67 39.16 -9.12
C PRO A 382 -11.16 39.07 -8.82
N ASP A 383 -10.77 39.23 -7.56
CA ASP A 383 -9.37 39.16 -7.12
C ASP A 383 -8.80 37.75 -7.24
N LEU A 384 -9.63 36.71 -7.32
CA LEU A 384 -9.18 35.31 -7.44
C LEU A 384 -9.31 34.77 -8.87
N MET A 385 -10.05 35.46 -9.75
CA MET A 385 -10.30 35.00 -11.12
C MET A 385 -9.00 34.84 -11.93
N HIS A 386 -7.99 35.66 -11.63
CA HIS A 386 -6.70 35.58 -12.30
C HIS A 386 -5.88 34.35 -11.93
N ALA A 387 -6.30 33.53 -10.96
CA ALA A 387 -5.61 32.32 -10.50
C ALA A 387 -6.41 31.03 -10.79
N VAL A 388 -7.48 31.14 -11.59
CA VAL A 388 -8.34 30.01 -11.93
C VAL A 388 -8.54 29.91 -13.43
N SER A 389 -8.44 28.69 -13.96
CA SER A 389 -8.82 28.37 -15.34
C SER A 389 -9.79 27.20 -15.39
N VAL A 390 -10.55 27.10 -16.46
CA VAL A 390 -11.43 25.97 -16.74
C VAL A 390 -10.90 25.23 -17.95
N SER A 391 -10.87 23.91 -17.92
CA SER A 391 -10.41 23.11 -19.04
C SER A 391 -11.23 21.84 -19.20
N PRO A 392 -11.72 21.53 -20.42
CA PRO A 392 -12.28 20.22 -20.68
C PRO A 392 -11.19 19.15 -20.63
N ILE A 393 -11.54 17.92 -20.23
CA ILE A 393 -10.59 16.79 -20.17
C ILE A 393 -9.96 16.47 -21.53
N SER A 394 -10.61 16.83 -22.65
CA SER A 394 -10.06 16.68 -24.00
C SER A 394 -8.74 17.41 -24.18
N ASP A 395 -8.51 18.51 -23.47
CA ASP A 395 -7.33 19.35 -23.67
C ASP A 395 -6.07 18.69 -23.08
N PHE A 396 -6.25 17.84 -22.07
CA PHE A 396 -5.18 17.01 -21.50
C PHE A 396 -4.78 15.85 -22.43
N ILE A 397 -5.71 15.38 -23.26
CA ILE A 397 -5.47 14.26 -24.19
C ILE A 397 -4.78 14.76 -25.48
N ASN A 398 -5.19 15.94 -25.97
CA ASN A 398 -4.72 16.46 -27.26
C ASN A 398 -3.23 16.81 -27.28
N GLY A 399 -2.59 16.98 -26.12
CA GLY A 399 -1.18 17.35 -25.97
C GLY A 399 -0.14 16.26 -26.32
N GLY A 400 -0.54 15.14 -26.94
CA GLY A 400 0.37 14.03 -27.29
C GLY A 400 0.34 12.86 -26.31
N LEU A 401 -0.73 12.75 -25.51
CA LEU A 401 -1.01 11.52 -24.79
C LEU A 401 -1.47 10.45 -25.79
N ASP A 402 -0.69 9.37 -25.90
CA ASP A 402 -1.15 8.14 -26.55
C ASP A 402 -2.23 7.52 -25.65
N VAL A 403 -3.49 7.82 -25.99
CA VAL A 403 -4.71 7.29 -25.37
C VAL A 403 -5.34 6.24 -26.27
#